data_AF-A0A9D8TVX2-F1
#
_entry.id   AF-A0A9D8TVX2-F1
#
_cell.length_a   1.000
_cell.length_b   1.000
_cell.length_c   1.000
_cell.angle_alpha   90.00
_cell.angle_beta   90.00
_cell.angle_gamma   90.00
#
_symmetry.space_group_name_H-M   'P 1'
#
loop_
_entity.id
_entity.type
_entity.pdbx_description
1 polymer ?
#
loop_
_entity_poly.entity_id
_entity_poly.type
_entity_poly.pdbx_seq_one_letter_code
_entity_poly.pdbx_strand_id
1 'polypeptide(L)'
;ACLGASVIVKDITGELLKVKVPEGTSSGAVLRVKGRGCATTPKGDLLLKVQILVPKSPKDIESVLKELDEKDPSVASRAKEERYKI
;
A
#
# COMPACT_ATOMS: atom_id res chain seq x y z
N ALA A 1 1.96 -4.29 2.25
CA ALA A 1 2.16 -4.05 3.69
C ALA A 1 1.99 -5.38 4.42
N CYS A 2 3.08 -6.05 4.76
CA CYS A 2 3.03 -7.40 5.32
C CYS A 2 2.47 -7.43 6.76
N LEU A 3 2.76 -6.40 7.55
CA LEU A 3 2.33 -6.30 8.96
C LEU A 3 1.06 -5.45 9.17
N GLY A 4 0.50 -4.91 8.08
CA GLY A 4 -0.50 -3.84 8.17
C GLY A 4 0.10 -2.53 8.71
N ALA A 5 -0.58 -1.41 8.49
CA ALA A 5 -0.12 -0.11 8.97
C ALA A 5 -1.29 0.84 9.20
N SER A 6 -1.16 1.75 10.17
CA SER A 6 -2.03 2.92 10.27
C SER A 6 -1.28 4.13 9.72
N VAL A 7 -1.76 4.69 8.63
CA VAL A 7 -1.16 5.87 7.98
C VAL A 7 -2.06 7.07 8.14
N ILE A 8 -1.45 8.24 8.35
CA ILE A 8 -2.16 9.51 8.37
C ILE A 8 -2.05 10.11 6.97
N VAL A 9 -3.19 10.38 6.36
CA VAL A 9 -3.29 11.00 5.03
C VAL A 9 -4.07 12.30 5.14
N LYS A 10 -3.78 13.25 4.26
CA LYS A 10 -4.58 14.47 4.13
C LYS A 10 -5.66 14.26 3.08
N ASP A 11 -6.87 14.67 3.36
CA ASP A 11 -7.93 14.74 2.35
C ASP A 11 -7.80 16.03 1.50
N ILE A 12 -8.74 16.21 0.57
CA ILE A 12 -8.78 17.37 -0.32
C ILE A 12 -9.06 18.69 0.41
N THR A 13 -9.68 18.64 1.60
CA THR A 13 -9.96 19.80 2.45
C THR A 13 -8.81 20.10 3.43
N GLY A 14 -7.80 19.22 3.50
CA GLY A 14 -6.63 19.36 4.35
C GLY A 14 -6.79 18.76 5.75
N GLU A 15 -7.91 18.07 6.02
CA GLU A 15 -8.12 17.36 7.27
C GLU A 15 -7.25 16.08 7.32
N LEU A 16 -6.70 15.81 8.51
CA LEU A 16 -5.90 14.62 8.74
C LEU A 16 -6.83 13.43 9.01
N LEU A 17 -6.75 12.43 8.15
CA LEU A 17 -7.48 11.18 8.26
C LEU A 17 -6.54 10.04 8.61
N LYS A 18 -6.91 9.26 9.63
CA LYS A 18 -6.23 8.01 9.94
C LYS A 18 -6.83 6.87 9.11
N VAL A 19 -6.05 6.33 8.20
CA VAL A 19 -6.45 5.20 7.34
C VAL A 19 -5.72 3.94 7.78
N LYS A 20 -6.49 2.86 7.95
CA LYS A 20 -5.93 1.54 8.24
C LYS A 20 -5.64 0.82 6.91
N VAL A 21 -4.38 0.45 6.72
CA VAL A 21 -3.94 -0.45 5.65
C VAL A 21 -3.91 -1.86 6.25
N PRO A 22 -4.77 -2.77 5.76
CA PRO A 22 -4.77 -4.15 6.26
C PRO A 22 -3.45 -4.86 5.95
N GLU A 23 -3.13 -5.87 6.75
CA GLU A 23 -2.03 -6.78 6.46
C GLU A 23 -2.25 -7.52 5.13
N GLY A 24 -1.16 -7.92 4.48
CA GLY A 24 -1.22 -8.56 3.16
C GLY A 24 -1.60 -7.62 2.01
N THR A 25 -1.76 -6.31 2.23
CA THR A 25 -2.09 -5.36 1.15
C THR A 25 -0.96 -5.32 0.10
N SER A 26 -1.25 -5.62 -1.16
CA SER A 26 -0.29 -5.56 -2.25
C SER A 26 -0.07 -4.12 -2.75
N SER A 27 1.00 -3.93 -3.52
CA SER A 27 1.21 -2.67 -4.23
C SER A 27 0.10 -2.49 -5.27
N GLY A 28 -0.38 -1.26 -5.46
CA GLY A 28 -1.48 -0.96 -6.38
C GLY A 28 -2.88 -1.15 -5.80
N ALA A 29 -3.02 -1.70 -4.59
CA ALA A 29 -4.31 -1.79 -3.91
C ALA A 29 -4.94 -0.41 -3.73
N VAL A 30 -6.25 -0.32 -4.01
CA VAL A 30 -7.01 0.93 -3.89
C VAL A 30 -7.89 0.87 -2.65
N LEU A 31 -7.63 1.76 -1.71
CA LEU A 31 -8.43 1.93 -0.49
C LEU A 31 -9.42 3.09 -0.72
N ARG A 32 -10.70 2.82 -0.50
CA ARG A 32 -11.76 3.81 -0.66
C ARG A 32 -12.19 4.38 0.68
N VAL A 33 -12.08 5.69 0.82
CA VAL A 33 -12.62 6.44 1.95
C VAL A 33 -13.88 7.17 1.48
N LYS A 34 -15.03 6.77 2.00
CA LYS A 34 -16.33 7.31 1.59
C LYS A 34 -16.50 8.76 2.07
N GLY A 35 -17.01 9.63 1.19
CA GLY A 35 -17.43 11.00 1.54
C GLY A 35 -16.31 11.97 1.90
N ARG A 36 -15.05 11.61 1.62
CA ARG A 36 -13.84 12.44 1.83
C ARG A 36 -13.20 12.90 0.50
N GLY A 37 -13.91 12.71 -0.61
CA GLY A 37 -13.49 13.18 -1.94
C GLY A 37 -13.92 14.62 -2.21
N CYS A 38 -14.05 14.97 -3.49
CA CYS A 38 -14.37 16.33 -3.92
C CYS A 38 -15.65 16.87 -3.25
N ALA A 39 -15.62 18.15 -2.86
CA ALA A 39 -16.72 18.88 -2.22
C ALA A 39 -17.81 19.28 -3.24
N THR A 40 -18.31 18.30 -3.99
CA THR A 40 -19.50 18.42 -4.85
C THR A 40 -20.72 17.84 -4.11
N THR A 41 -21.94 18.08 -4.59
CA THR A 41 -23.16 17.45 -4.06
C THR A 41 -23.61 16.36 -5.03
N PRO A 42 -23.58 15.06 -4.68
CA PRO A 42 -23.10 14.47 -3.43
C PRO A 42 -21.56 14.45 -3.30
N LYS A 43 -21.05 14.42 -2.06
CA LYS A 43 -19.60 14.36 -1.79
C LYS A 43 -18.99 13.15 -2.47
N GLY A 44 -17.87 13.35 -3.15
CA GLY A 44 -17.12 12.26 -3.77
C GLY A 44 -16.43 11.35 -2.76
N ASP A 45 -15.87 10.25 -3.26
CA ASP A 45 -15.03 9.33 -2.49
C ASP A 45 -13.55 9.67 -2.71
N LEU A 46 -12.72 9.44 -1.68
CA LEU A 46 -11.26 9.51 -1.78
C LEU A 46 -10.70 8.12 -2.04
N LEU A 47 -10.01 7.95 -3.17
CA LEU A 47 -9.35 6.71 -3.55
C LEU A 47 -7.85 6.83 -3.30
N LEU A 48 -7.33 6.01 -2.40
CA LEU A 48 -5.92 5.97 -2.03
C LEU A 48 -5.28 4.75 -2.69
N LYS A 49 -4.30 4.98 -3.56
CA LYS A 49 -3.51 3.89 -4.15
C LYS A 49 -2.30 3.63 -3.27
N VAL A 50 -2.20 2.42 -2.73
CA VAL A 50 -1.06 2.00 -1.92
C VAL A 50 0.12 1.71 -2.83
N GLN A 51 1.27 2.31 -2.56
CA GLN A 51 2.53 1.99 -3.22
C GLN A 51 3.52 1.49 -2.18
N ILE A 52 4.05 0.29 -2.41
CA ILE A 52 5.09 -0.29 -1.56
C ILE A 52 6.44 0.16 -2.13
N LEU A 53 7.17 0.94 -1.35
CA LEU A 53 8.53 1.37 -1.69
C LEU A 53 9.54 0.43 -1.04
N VAL A 54 10.51 -0.02 -1.82
CA VAL A 54 11.63 -0.82 -1.34
C VAL A 54 12.79 0.11 -0.97
N PRO A 55 13.43 -0.05 0.21
CA PRO A 55 14.57 0.78 0.60
C PRO A 55 15.75 0.60 -0.38
N LYS A 56 16.46 1.70 -0.66
CA LYS A 56 17.57 1.73 -1.65
C LYS A 56 18.78 0.88 -1.27
N SER A 57 18.99 0.66 0.03
CA SER A 57 20.12 -0.10 0.57
C SER A 57 19.59 -1.21 1.47
N PRO A 58 19.41 -2.44 0.96
CA PRO A 58 18.83 -3.55 1.73
C PRO A 58 19.83 -4.23 2.67
N LYS A 59 21.09 -3.76 2.77
CA LYS A 59 22.17 -4.44 3.51
C LYS A 59 21.83 -4.67 5.00
N ASP A 60 21.14 -3.70 5.62
CA ASP A 60 20.79 -3.77 7.05
C ASP A 60 19.62 -4.74 7.33
N ILE A 61 18.86 -5.11 6.30
CA ILE A 61 17.69 -5.98 6.40
C ILE A 61 17.87 -7.28 5.59
N GLU A 62 19.07 -7.55 5.09
CA GLU A 62 19.33 -8.63 4.13
C GLU A 62 19.01 -10.01 4.72
N SER A 63 19.33 -10.24 5.99
CA SER A 63 18.98 -11.49 6.70
C SER A 63 17.47 -11.71 6.76
N VAL A 64 16.72 -10.68 7.13
CA VAL A 64 15.25 -10.71 7.21
C VAL A 64 14.62 -10.93 5.83
N LEU A 65 15.21 -10.33 4.79
CA LEU A 65 14.74 -10.51 3.41
C LEU A 65 14.96 -11.95 2.92
N LYS A 66 16.09 -12.57 3.25
CA LYS A 66 16.37 -13.98 2.90
C LYS A 66 15.40 -14.94 3.60
N GLU A 67 15.18 -14.75 4.90
CA GLU A 67 14.20 -15.57 5.64
C GLU A 67 12.78 -15.44 5.07
N LEU A 68 12.41 -14.26 4.57
CA LEU A 68 11.11 -14.04 3.94
C LEU A 68 10.98 -14.79 2.60
N ASP A 69 12.04 -14.80 1.78
CA ASP A 69 12.08 -15.49 0.49
C ASP A 69 11.99 -17.01 0.66
N GLU A 70 12.63 -17.57 1.70
CA GLU A 70 12.55 -18.99 2.03
C GLU A 70 11.15 -19.42 2.49
N LYS A 71 10.48 -18.59 3.30
CA LYS A 71 9.16 -18.92 3.87
C LYS A 71 8.01 -18.71 2.90
N ASP A 72 8.14 -17.75 1.97
CA ASP A 72 7.14 -17.48 0.96
C ASP A 72 7.78 -17.19 -0.41
N PRO A 73 8.23 -18.23 -1.13
CA PRO A 73 8.85 -18.07 -2.45
C PRO A 73 7.86 -17.55 -3.51
N SER A 74 6.54 -17.55 -3.21
CA SER A 74 5.51 -17.08 -4.14
C SER A 74 5.55 -15.57 -4.36
N VAL A 75 6.17 -14.81 -3.44
CA VAL A 75 6.28 -13.35 -3.51
C VAL A 75 7.05 -12.92 -4.77
N ALA A 76 8.13 -13.63 -5.11
CA ALA A 76 8.94 -13.36 -6.30
C ALA A 76 8.17 -13.63 -7.61
N SER A 77 7.34 -14.67 -7.65
CA SER A 77 6.51 -15.00 -8.82
C SER A 77 5.40 -13.96 -9.06
N ARG A 78 4.72 -13.53 -8.00
CA ARG A 78 3.62 -12.53 -8.09
C ARG A 78 4.12 -11.16 -8.54
N ALA A 79 5.33 -10.78 -8.13
CA ALA A 79 5.97 -9.54 -8.56
C ALA A 79 6.32 -9.52 -10.07
N LYS A 80 6.62 -10.68 -10.68
CA LYS A 80 6.84 -10.77 -12.13
C LYS A 80 5.54 -10.66 -12.92
N GLU A 81 4.46 -11.24 -12.41
CA GLU A 81 3.16 -11.26 -13.08
C GLU A 81 2.50 -9.87 -13.15
N GLU A 82 2.60 -9.08 -12.08
CA GLU A 82 2.13 -7.68 -12.07
C GLU A 82 2.95 -6.75 -12.99
N ARG A 83 4.24 -7.05 -13.24
CA ARG A 83 5.09 -6.28 -14.16
C ARG A 83 4.80 -6.56 -15.64
N TYR A 84 4.22 -7.71 -15.98
CA TYR A 84 3.96 -8.10 -17.38
C TYR A 84 2.64 -7.56 -17.92
N LYS A 85 1.80 -6.97 -17.07
CA LYS A 85 0.43 -6.53 -17.42
C LYS A 85 0.34 -5.08 -17.90
N ILE A 86 1.43 -4.53 -18.44
CA ILE A 86 1.53 -3.14 -18.92
C ILE A 86 1.44 -3.13 -20.45
#